data_AF-N9QX73-F1
#
_entry.id   AF-N9QX73-F1
#
_cell.length_a   1.000
_cell.length_b   1.000
_cell.length_c   1.000
_cell.angle_alpha   90.00
_cell.angle_beta   90.00
_cell.angle_gamma   90.00
#
_symmetry.space_group_name_H-M   'P 1'
#
loop_
_entity.id
_entity.type
_entity.pdbx_description
1 polymer ?
#
loop_
_entity_poly.entity_id
_entity_poly.type
_entity_poly.pdbx_seq_one_letter_code
_entity_poly.pdbx_strand_id
1 'polypeptide(L)'
;MEVDHIFICTEYKAPEAEMLKNFGLTEGTSNTHPGQGTANRRFFFKNFFLELLWLENIEEAKSETTAPTLLYDRISSKSDDISPFGVCFRPKNPEDKDVKFPSWDYRPSYLPNMLKVDVANDLIYAELSGDFPLGDSRQPTYKSLRPFDLVS
;
A
#
# COMPACT_ATOMS: atom_id res chain seq x y z
N MET A 1 15.22 -0.44 3.75
CA MET A 1 13.96 -0.59 2.99
C MET A 1 13.63 0.72 2.31
N GLU A 2 13.01 0.66 1.15
CA GLU A 2 12.40 1.80 0.46
C GLU A 2 11.07 1.35 -0.18
N VAL A 3 10.21 2.31 -0.51
CA VAL A 3 8.91 2.00 -1.11
C VAL A 3 9.11 1.43 -2.51
N ASP A 4 8.55 0.25 -2.76
CA ASP A 4 8.50 -0.37 -4.08
C ASP A 4 7.23 0.07 -4.82
N HIS A 5 6.08 -0.07 -4.15
CA HIS A 5 4.80 0.40 -4.65
C HIS A 5 3.82 0.67 -3.53
N ILE A 6 2.80 1.45 -3.88
CA ILE A 6 1.61 1.65 -3.07
C ILE A 6 0.45 1.07 -3.86
N PHE A 7 -0.35 0.22 -3.22
CA PHE A 7 -1.60 -0.23 -3.82
C PHE A 7 -2.80 0.51 -3.22
N ILE A 8 -3.80 0.76 -4.06
CA ILE A 8 -5.11 1.28 -3.71
C ILE A 8 -6.12 0.20 -4.11
N CYS A 9 -6.92 -0.26 -3.15
CA CYS A 9 -8.04 -1.13 -3.39
C CYS A 9 -9.12 -0.38 -4.16
N THR A 10 -9.56 -0.96 -5.26
CA THR A 10 -10.57 -0.36 -6.15
C THR A 10 -11.70 -1.33 -6.45
N GLU A 11 -12.77 -0.79 -7.01
CA GLU A 11 -13.80 -1.58 -7.67
C GLU A 11 -13.22 -2.35 -8.88
N TYR A 12 -13.99 -3.33 -9.37
CA TYR A 12 -13.59 -4.21 -10.46
C TYR A 12 -13.10 -3.41 -11.69
N LYS A 13 -11.91 -3.77 -12.20
CA LYS A 13 -11.20 -3.12 -13.32
C LYS A 13 -10.75 -1.67 -13.09
N ALA A 14 -10.86 -1.14 -11.88
CA ALA A 14 -10.34 0.17 -11.48
C ALA A 14 -10.69 1.29 -12.48
N PRO A 15 -11.98 1.69 -12.60
CA PRO A 15 -12.38 2.78 -13.50
C PRO A 15 -11.64 4.10 -13.22
N GLU A 16 -11.16 4.30 -11.99
CA GLU A 16 -10.36 5.44 -11.54
C GLU A 16 -9.06 5.61 -12.33
N ALA A 17 -8.52 4.54 -12.94
CA ALA A 17 -7.35 4.66 -13.79
C ALA A 17 -7.60 5.54 -15.02
N GLU A 18 -8.83 5.67 -15.52
CA GLU A 18 -9.13 6.63 -16.58
C GLU A 18 -8.98 8.08 -16.09
N MET A 19 -9.32 8.37 -14.82
CA MET A 19 -9.07 9.70 -14.25
C MET A 19 -7.57 9.99 -14.15
N LEU A 20 -6.77 9.01 -13.74
CA LEU A 20 -5.31 9.14 -13.68
C LEU A 20 -4.69 9.36 -15.07
N LYS A 21 -5.20 8.67 -16.10
CA LYS A 21 -4.79 8.88 -17.49
C LYS A 21 -5.16 10.26 -17.99
N ASN A 22 -6.39 10.71 -17.72
CA ASN A 22 -6.85 12.05 -18.09
C ASN A 22 -6.09 13.15 -17.36
N PHE A 23 -5.62 12.89 -16.14
CA PHE A 23 -4.72 13.77 -15.39
C PHE A 23 -3.32 13.87 -16.02
N GLY A 24 -2.96 12.94 -16.90
CA GLY A 24 -1.67 12.93 -17.63
C GLY A 24 -0.70 11.84 -17.17
N LEU A 25 -1.11 10.90 -16.33
CA LEU A 25 -0.29 9.73 -16.03
C LEU A 25 -0.33 8.72 -17.17
N THR A 26 0.80 8.07 -17.42
CA THR A 26 0.89 6.98 -18.40
C THR A 26 0.70 5.65 -17.69
N GLU A 27 -0.30 4.89 -18.12
CA GLU A 27 -0.51 3.52 -17.65
C GLU A 27 0.57 2.60 -18.20
N GLY A 28 1.14 1.77 -17.33
CA GLY A 28 2.12 0.74 -17.71
C GLY A 28 1.49 -0.64 -17.87
N THR A 29 2.32 -1.67 -17.80
CA THR A 29 1.83 -3.05 -17.90
C THR A 29 0.95 -3.40 -16.70
N SER A 30 -0.15 -4.10 -16.93
CA SER A 30 -0.98 -4.69 -15.87
C SER A 30 -0.46 -6.06 -15.44
N ASN A 31 -1.05 -6.62 -14.38
CA ASN A 31 -0.85 -8.00 -13.97
C ASN A 31 -2.16 -8.63 -13.48
N THR A 32 -2.22 -9.94 -13.56
CA THR A 32 -3.20 -10.77 -12.85
C THR A 32 -2.41 -11.69 -11.95
N HIS A 33 -2.92 -11.94 -10.73
CA HIS A 33 -2.22 -12.74 -9.71
C HIS A 33 -2.95 -14.06 -9.43
N PRO A 34 -2.86 -15.07 -10.32
CA PRO A 34 -3.44 -16.39 -10.07
C PRO A 34 -2.95 -16.98 -8.73
N GLY A 35 -3.88 -17.51 -7.96
CA GLY A 35 -3.66 -18.05 -6.61
C GLY A 35 -3.72 -17.02 -5.47
N GLN A 36 -3.57 -15.72 -5.79
CA GLN A 36 -3.92 -14.63 -4.86
C GLN A 36 -5.34 -14.11 -5.13
N GLY A 37 -5.83 -14.22 -6.37
CA GLY A 37 -7.19 -13.80 -6.71
C GLY A 37 -7.37 -12.30 -6.91
N THR A 38 -6.30 -11.57 -7.21
CA THR A 38 -6.33 -10.14 -7.51
C THR A 38 -5.83 -9.85 -8.92
N ALA A 39 -6.18 -8.68 -9.45
CA ALA A 39 -5.58 -8.14 -10.67
C ALA A 39 -5.40 -6.63 -10.52
N ASN A 40 -4.55 -6.04 -11.36
CA ASN A 40 -4.17 -4.65 -11.21
C ASN A 40 -4.08 -3.85 -12.51
N ARG A 41 -4.08 -2.52 -12.33
CA ARG A 41 -3.60 -1.51 -13.29
C ARG A 41 -2.47 -0.74 -12.62
N ARG A 42 -1.41 -0.39 -13.34
CA ARG A 42 -0.19 0.20 -12.74
C ARG A 42 0.26 1.48 -13.42
N PHE A 43 0.75 2.42 -12.63
CA PHE A 43 1.32 3.68 -13.08
C PHE A 43 2.74 3.83 -12.52
N PHE A 44 3.73 3.87 -13.41
CA PHE A 44 5.14 3.81 -13.02
C PHE A 44 5.75 5.20 -12.88
N PHE A 45 6.45 5.42 -11.76
CA PHE A 45 7.31 6.58 -11.53
C PHE A 45 8.78 6.13 -11.53
N LYS A 46 9.71 7.09 -11.34
CA LYS A 46 11.14 6.80 -11.37
C LYS A 46 11.60 5.83 -10.28
N ASN A 47 10.94 5.84 -9.12
CA ASN A 47 11.41 5.15 -7.92
C ASN A 47 10.36 4.24 -7.25
N PHE A 48 9.10 4.28 -7.69
CA PHE A 48 8.02 3.40 -7.21
C PHE A 48 6.92 3.33 -8.28
N PHE A 49 5.92 2.48 -8.10
CA PHE A 49 4.69 2.53 -8.91
C PHE A 49 3.43 2.59 -8.04
N LEU A 50 2.37 3.15 -8.62
CA LEU A 50 1.03 3.08 -8.06
C LEU A 50 0.30 1.87 -8.66
N GLU A 51 -0.34 1.08 -7.82
CA GLU A 51 -1.12 -0.10 -8.20
C GLU A 51 -2.58 0.11 -7.83
N LEU A 52 -3.49 0.04 -8.81
CA LEU A 52 -4.92 -0.06 -8.55
C LEU A 52 -5.29 -1.53 -8.55
N LEU A 53 -5.71 -2.06 -7.40
CA LEU A 53 -5.85 -3.48 -7.13
C LEU A 53 -7.32 -3.83 -6.87
N TRP A 54 -7.85 -4.82 -7.59
CA TRP A 54 -9.21 -5.32 -7.38
C TRP A 54 -9.23 -6.84 -7.21
N LEU A 55 -10.37 -7.38 -6.76
CA LEU A 55 -10.62 -8.82 -6.68
C LEU A 55 -10.97 -9.38 -8.05
N GLU A 56 -10.16 -10.31 -8.54
CA GLU A 56 -10.37 -11.02 -9.81
C GLU A 56 -10.98 -12.40 -9.57
N ASN A 57 -10.56 -13.10 -8.50
CA ASN A 57 -11.08 -14.40 -8.12
C ASN A 57 -11.26 -14.48 -6.60
N ILE A 58 -12.51 -14.45 -6.14
CA ILE A 58 -12.86 -14.44 -4.71
C ILE A 58 -12.41 -15.72 -4.01
N GLU A 59 -12.53 -16.89 -4.65
CA GLU A 59 -12.17 -18.17 -4.05
C GLU A 59 -10.65 -18.25 -3.80
N GLU A 60 -9.85 -17.76 -4.75
CA GLU A 60 -8.39 -17.67 -4.57
C GLU A 60 -8.01 -16.68 -3.46
N ALA A 61 -8.67 -15.53 -3.39
CA ALA A 61 -8.43 -14.53 -2.36
C ALA A 61 -8.80 -15.01 -0.95
N LYS A 62 -9.76 -15.93 -0.84
CA LYS A 62 -10.18 -16.60 0.40
C LYS A 62 -9.45 -17.90 0.70
N SER A 63 -8.54 -18.34 -0.16
CA SER A 63 -7.77 -19.56 0.06
C SER A 63 -6.95 -19.49 1.34
N GLU A 64 -6.62 -20.64 1.93
CA GLU A 64 -5.80 -20.71 3.15
C GLU A 64 -4.46 -19.98 3.03
N THR A 65 -3.89 -19.93 1.81
CA THR A 65 -2.63 -19.23 1.54
C THR A 65 -2.77 -17.72 1.53
N THR A 66 -3.88 -17.20 0.97
CA THR A 66 -4.04 -15.75 0.73
C THR A 66 -4.91 -15.07 1.77
N ALA A 67 -5.87 -15.76 2.39
CA ALA A 67 -6.75 -15.18 3.41
C ALA A 67 -5.99 -14.44 4.54
N PRO A 68 -4.84 -14.92 5.05
CA PRO A 68 -4.08 -14.19 6.08
C PRO A 68 -3.53 -12.83 5.64
N THR A 69 -3.48 -12.53 4.33
CA THR A 69 -3.10 -11.20 3.82
C THR A 69 -4.18 -10.14 4.02
N LEU A 70 -5.42 -10.57 4.33
CA LEU A 70 -6.61 -9.71 4.45
C LEU A 70 -6.95 -8.91 3.19
N LEU A 71 -6.40 -9.28 2.03
CA LEU A 71 -6.69 -8.60 0.75
C LEU A 71 -8.17 -8.71 0.38
N TYR A 72 -8.81 -9.87 0.60
CA TYR A 72 -10.23 -10.03 0.38
C TYR A 72 -11.05 -9.05 1.21
N ASP A 73 -10.82 -9.02 2.53
CA ASP A 73 -11.57 -8.14 3.43
C ASP A 73 -11.31 -6.67 3.11
N ARG A 74 -10.06 -6.30 2.79
CA ARG A 74 -9.69 -4.93 2.43
C ARG A 74 -10.35 -4.45 1.15
N ILE A 75 -10.33 -5.26 0.09
CA ILE A 75 -10.88 -4.86 -1.20
C ILE A 75 -12.41 -4.90 -1.20
N SER A 76 -13.02 -5.84 -0.45
CA SER A 76 -14.49 -6.00 -0.41
C SER A 76 -15.19 -5.11 0.62
N SER A 77 -14.47 -4.61 1.62
CA SER A 77 -15.03 -3.74 2.65
C SER A 77 -15.43 -2.37 2.11
N LYS A 78 -16.52 -1.85 2.65
CA LYS A 78 -16.95 -0.44 2.50
C LYS A 78 -16.91 0.32 3.82
N SER A 79 -16.26 -0.26 4.83
CA SER A 79 -16.09 0.37 6.14
C SER A 79 -14.93 1.36 6.11
N ASP A 80 -15.12 2.51 6.74
CA ASP A 80 -14.06 3.50 6.96
C ASP A 80 -12.99 3.01 7.96
N ASP A 81 -13.26 1.94 8.72
CA ASP A 81 -12.32 1.35 9.67
C ASP A 81 -11.21 0.52 8.99
N ILE A 82 -11.34 0.24 7.69
CA ILE A 82 -10.38 -0.55 6.92
C ILE A 82 -9.73 0.33 5.87
N SER A 83 -8.44 0.60 6.05
CA SER A 83 -7.67 1.36 5.07
C SER A 83 -7.64 0.65 3.71
N PRO A 84 -8.05 1.30 2.60
CA PRO A 84 -8.01 0.72 1.27
C PRO A 84 -6.61 0.77 0.65
N PHE A 85 -5.58 1.10 1.43
CA PHE A 85 -4.22 1.29 0.94
C PHE A 85 -3.29 0.20 1.48
N GLY A 86 -2.24 -0.12 0.73
CA GLY A 86 -1.10 -0.86 1.26
C GLY A 86 0.21 -0.36 0.70
N VAL A 87 1.27 -0.52 1.47
CA VAL A 87 2.62 -0.07 1.12
C VAL A 87 3.54 -1.28 1.08
N CYS A 88 4.11 -1.53 -0.08
CA CYS A 88 5.05 -2.61 -0.31
C CYS A 88 6.47 -2.04 -0.33
N PHE A 89 7.37 -2.74 0.33
CA PHE A 89 8.75 -2.32 0.47
C PHE A 89 9.69 -3.27 -0.25
N ARG A 90 10.78 -2.72 -0.77
CA ARG A 90 11.93 -3.47 -1.26
C ARG A 90 13.17 -3.16 -0.42
N PRO A 91 14.15 -4.08 -0.38
CA PRO A 91 15.43 -3.80 0.27
C PRO A 91 16.16 -2.68 -0.49
N LYS A 92 16.84 -1.78 0.24
CA LYS A 92 17.62 -0.70 -0.37
C LYS A 92 18.92 -1.22 -0.99
N ASN A 93 19.50 -2.25 -0.35
CA ASN A 93 20.65 -2.98 -0.83
C ASN A 93 20.25 -4.46 -0.96
N PRO A 94 20.59 -5.17 -2.05
CA PRO A 94 20.21 -6.58 -2.24
C PRO A 94 20.65 -7.52 -1.10
N GLU A 95 21.70 -7.15 -0.38
CA GLU A 95 22.23 -7.91 0.77
C GLU A 95 21.43 -7.70 2.06
N ASP A 96 20.57 -6.68 2.14
CA ASP A 96 19.71 -6.40 3.30
C ASP A 96 18.50 -7.34 3.27
N LYS A 97 18.71 -8.57 3.75
CA LYS A 97 17.70 -9.64 3.76
C LYS A 97 16.78 -9.59 4.98
N ASP A 98 17.08 -8.74 5.95
CA ASP A 98 16.36 -8.70 7.22
C ASP A 98 15.18 -7.73 7.16
N VAL A 99 13.98 -8.28 7.32
CA VAL A 99 12.75 -7.51 7.54
C VAL A 99 12.86 -6.79 8.88
N LYS A 100 12.54 -5.49 8.89
CA LYS A 100 12.72 -4.64 10.09
C LYS A 100 11.49 -4.60 11.00
N PHE A 101 10.51 -5.46 10.76
CA PHE A 101 9.27 -5.56 11.54
C PHE A 101 8.82 -7.03 11.62
N PRO A 102 8.03 -7.41 12.63
CA PRO A 102 7.44 -8.75 12.71
C PRO A 102 6.62 -9.05 11.46
N SER A 103 6.92 -10.18 10.81
CA SER A 103 6.26 -10.60 9.58
C SER A 103 6.03 -12.11 9.54
N TRP A 104 5.24 -12.55 8.57
CA TRP A 104 5.05 -13.95 8.21
C TRP A 104 5.35 -14.18 6.72
N ASP A 105 5.74 -15.41 6.40
CA ASP A 105 6.12 -15.83 5.05
C ASP A 105 4.88 -16.05 4.17
N TYR A 106 4.57 -15.11 3.28
CA TYR A 106 3.57 -15.29 2.24
C TYR A 106 4.20 -15.87 0.97
N ARG A 107 3.69 -17.01 0.50
CA ARG A 107 4.19 -17.74 -0.67
C ARG A 107 3.07 -17.95 -1.70
N PRO A 108 2.72 -16.93 -2.48
CA PRO A 108 1.72 -17.09 -3.53
C PRO A 108 2.23 -18.00 -4.65
N SER A 109 1.31 -18.76 -5.26
CA SER A 109 1.65 -19.73 -6.31
C SER A 109 2.20 -19.11 -7.60
N TYR A 110 1.97 -17.81 -7.84
CA TYR A 110 2.55 -17.08 -8.98
C TYR A 110 4.03 -16.74 -8.78
N LEU A 111 4.58 -16.86 -7.57
CA LEU A 111 6.01 -16.70 -7.32
C LEU A 111 6.73 -18.06 -7.41
N PRO A 112 7.97 -18.09 -7.93
CA PRO A 112 8.83 -19.26 -7.80
C PRO A 112 8.94 -19.71 -6.34
N ASN A 113 8.93 -21.03 -6.09
CA ASN A 113 8.89 -21.61 -4.73
C ASN A 113 9.98 -21.10 -3.78
N MET A 114 11.13 -20.66 -4.32
CA MET A 114 12.24 -20.11 -3.54
C MET A 114 12.01 -18.68 -3.06
N LEU A 115 11.04 -17.96 -3.63
CA LEU A 115 10.69 -16.60 -3.26
C LEU A 115 9.52 -16.57 -2.28
N LYS A 116 9.47 -15.50 -1.51
CA LYS A 116 8.40 -15.17 -0.58
C LYS A 116 8.21 -13.66 -0.54
N VAL A 117 7.08 -13.25 0.02
CA VAL A 117 6.83 -11.88 0.46
C VAL A 117 6.67 -11.91 1.96
N ASP A 118 7.38 -11.04 2.67
CA ASP A 118 7.20 -10.89 4.11
C ASP A 118 6.04 -9.94 4.39
N VAL A 119 4.93 -10.48 4.88
CA VAL A 119 3.73 -9.71 5.22
C VAL A 119 3.77 -9.35 6.70
N ALA A 120 3.59 -8.08 7.02
CA ALA A 120 3.66 -7.61 8.40
C ALA A 120 2.56 -8.25 9.28
N ASN A 121 2.93 -8.67 10.49
CA ASN A 121 1.98 -9.10 11.52
C ASN A 121 1.36 -7.87 12.20
N ASP A 122 0.04 -7.90 12.42
CA ASP A 122 -0.71 -7.04 13.34
C ASP A 122 -0.11 -5.63 13.52
N LEU A 123 0.09 -4.91 12.40
CA LEU A 123 0.43 -3.50 12.46
C LEU A 123 -0.81 -2.78 12.99
N ILE A 124 -0.88 -2.62 14.31
CA ILE A 124 -1.70 -1.60 14.94
C ILE A 124 -1.21 -0.28 14.35
N TYR A 125 -2.01 0.30 13.47
CA TYR A 125 -1.82 1.69 13.06
C TYR A 125 -1.95 2.52 14.34
N ALA A 126 -0.82 2.93 14.91
CA ALA A 126 -0.81 4.17 15.66
C ALA A 126 -1.16 5.24 14.62
N GLU A 127 -2.37 5.79 14.70
CA GLU A 127 -2.74 6.99 13.96
C GLU A 127 -1.62 8.02 14.13
N LEU A 128 -0.89 8.30 13.04
CA LEU A 128 -0.33 9.62 12.88
C LEU A 128 -1.50 10.49 12.45
N SER A 129 -2.32 10.91 13.43
CA SER A 129 -3.26 12.02 13.29
C SER A 129 -2.47 13.32 13.12
N GLY A 130 -1.78 13.42 11.97
CA GLY A 130 -1.38 14.69 11.42
C GLY A 130 -2.60 15.27 10.75
N ASP A 131 -3.37 16.06 11.51
CA ASP A 131 -4.28 17.04 10.94
C ASP A 131 -3.50 17.77 9.83
N PHE A 132 -3.83 17.49 8.57
CA PHE A 132 -3.45 18.32 7.44
C PHE A 132 -4.59 19.36 7.35
N PRO A 133 -4.43 20.59 7.88
CA PRO A 133 -5.52 21.53 7.86
C PRO A 133 -5.60 22.09 6.44
N LEU A 134 -6.48 21.50 5.64
CA LEU A 134 -7.06 22.21 4.50
C LEU A 134 -7.91 23.34 5.09
N GLY A 135 -7.30 24.53 5.10
CA GLY A 135 -7.83 25.84 5.49
C GLY A 135 -9.26 25.91 6.01
N ASP A 136 -9.39 26.07 7.33
CA ASP A 136 -10.41 26.95 7.91
C ASP A 136 -9.72 27.98 8.82
N SER A 137 -10.11 29.23 8.59
CA SER A 137 -9.53 30.51 9.00
C SER A 137 -9.65 30.85 10.49
N ARG A 138 -9.60 29.88 11.40
CA ARG A 138 -9.65 30.13 12.85
C ARG A 138 -8.35 29.68 13.52
N GLN A 139 -7.40 30.61 13.57
CA GLN A 139 -6.12 30.49 14.25
C GLN A 139 -6.31 30.20 15.75
N PRO A 140 -5.80 29.10 16.30
CA PRO A 140 -5.53 29.00 17.73
C PRO A 140 -4.23 29.76 18.05
N THR A 141 -4.30 30.70 18.98
CA THR A 141 -3.14 31.46 19.46
C THR A 141 -2.16 30.54 20.19
N TYR A 142 -1.05 30.18 19.55
CA TYR A 142 0.08 29.56 20.23
C TYR A 142 0.94 30.66 20.89
N LYS A 143 1.02 30.64 22.22
CA LYS A 143 2.03 31.39 22.97
C LYS A 143 3.41 30.86 22.58
N SER A 144 4.30 31.80 22.28
CA SER A 144 5.65 31.60 21.76
C SER A 144 6.51 30.69 22.62
N LEU A 145 7.17 29.72 22.00
CA LEU A 145 8.53 29.33 22.36
C LEU A 145 9.35 29.33 21.08
N ARG A 146 10.23 30.32 20.95
CA ARG A 146 11.21 30.37 19.86
C ARG A 146 12.33 29.37 20.16
N PRO A 147 12.85 28.66 19.16
CA PRO A 147 14.19 28.13 19.21
C PRO A 147 15.03 28.85 18.15
N PHE A 148 15.69 29.92 18.57
CA PHE A 148 16.99 30.32 18.05
C PHE A 148 17.91 30.48 19.27
N ASP A 149 19.15 30.04 19.07
CA ASP A 149 20.34 30.27 19.89
C ASP A 149 20.66 29.25 21.00
N LEU A 150 21.43 28.22 20.61
CA LEU A 150 22.74 28.00 21.24
C LEU A 150 23.79 27.81 20.13
N VAL A 151 24.69 28.78 20.03
CA VAL A 151 25.96 28.72 19.30
C VAL A 151 27.07 28.54 20.33
N SER A 152 27.97 27.59 20.08
CA SER A 152 29.43 27.75 20.25
C SER A 152 30.14 26.69 19.41
#